data_AF-A0A800F884-F1
#
_entry.id   AF-A0A800F884-F1
#
_cell.length_a   1.000
_cell.length_b   1.000
_cell.length_c   1.000
_cell.angle_alpha   90.00
_cell.angle_beta   90.00
_cell.angle_gamma   90.00
#
_symmetry.space_group_name_H-M   'P 1'
#
loop_
_entity.id
_entity.type
_entity.pdbx_description
1 polymer ?
#
loop_
_entity_poly.entity_id
_entity_poly.type
_entity_poly.pdbx_seq_one_letter_code
_entity_poly.pdbx_strand_id
1 'polypeptide(L)'
;MDIVIYAAGEIHSDWRMELRRHLQAAGVEAELVGPQEHHESSDDVGEKILGEQPNPRYRDLQGARVNTLRTRVLMQRADLVVAYFGPKYRQWNTASDAGFALASGMPLILVR
;
A
#
# COMPACT_ATOMS: atom_id res chain seq x y z
N MET A 1 6.23 19.19 -10.59
CA MET A 1 5.64 19.15 -9.24
C MET A 1 5.11 17.75 -9.15
N ASP A 2 5.81 16.89 -8.42
CA ASP A 2 5.59 15.45 -8.50
C ASP A 2 4.45 15.10 -7.54
N ILE A 3 3.36 14.54 -8.09
CA ILE A 3 2.23 14.10 -7.28
C ILE A 3 2.58 12.76 -6.64
N VAL A 4 2.43 12.62 -5.33
CA VAL A 4 2.63 11.35 -4.63
C VAL A 4 1.30 10.60 -4.56
N ILE A 5 1.25 9.42 -5.15
CA ILE A 5 0.06 8.57 -5.20
C ILE A 5 0.29 7.35 -4.31
N TYR A 6 -0.55 7.18 -3.28
CA TYR A 6 -0.59 5.91 -2.54
C TYR A 6 -1.43 4.88 -3.31
N ALA A 7 -0.77 3.87 -3.85
CA ALA A 7 -1.36 2.80 -4.66
C ALA A 7 -1.80 1.61 -3.77
N ALA A 8 -3.00 1.71 -3.19
CA ALA A 8 -3.64 0.64 -2.44
C ALA A 8 -4.22 -0.41 -3.39
N GLY A 9 -3.91 -1.68 -3.18
CA GLY A 9 -4.38 -2.75 -4.06
C GLY A 9 -3.61 -4.05 -3.84
N GLU A 10 -4.08 -5.09 -4.51
CA GLU A 10 -3.47 -6.41 -4.46
C GLU A 10 -2.04 -6.44 -5.02
N ILE A 11 -1.26 -7.46 -4.67
CA ILE A 11 0.17 -7.60 -5.00
C ILE A 11 0.44 -8.79 -5.93
N HIS A 12 -0.61 -9.40 -6.48
CA HIS A 12 -0.56 -10.62 -7.30
C HIS A 12 -0.73 -10.34 -8.80
N SER A 13 -0.81 -9.07 -9.23
CA SER A 13 -0.80 -8.67 -10.64
C SER A 13 0.05 -7.42 -10.88
N ASP A 14 0.23 -7.08 -12.15
CA ASP A 14 1.09 -5.99 -12.61
C ASP A 14 0.39 -4.62 -12.65
N TRP A 15 -0.80 -4.47 -12.07
CA TRP A 15 -1.61 -3.25 -12.21
C TRP A 15 -0.88 -1.96 -11.78
N ARG A 16 0.02 -2.01 -10.78
CA ARG A 16 0.84 -0.85 -10.39
C ARG A 16 1.84 -0.46 -11.48
N MET A 17 2.39 -1.44 -12.19
CA MET A 17 3.25 -1.21 -13.34
C MET A 17 2.46 -0.64 -14.52
N GLU A 18 1.24 -1.13 -14.75
CA GLU A 18 0.33 -0.56 -15.75
C GLU A 18 -0.04 0.89 -15.41
N LEU A 19 -0.41 1.17 -14.15
CA LEU A 19 -0.67 2.53 -13.67
C LEU A 19 0.52 3.46 -13.93
N ARG A 20 1.74 3.02 -13.60
CA ARG A 20 2.97 3.79 -13.88
C ARG A 20 3.14 4.07 -15.38
N ARG A 21 2.91 3.09 -16.24
CA ARG A 21 2.97 3.26 -17.71
C ARG A 21 1.93 4.25 -18.23
N HIS A 22 0.71 4.19 -17.70
CA HIS A 22 -0.35 5.13 -18.07
C HIS A 22 -0.02 6.57 -17.65
N LEU A 23 0.49 6.77 -16.44
CA LEU A 23 0.95 8.09 -15.97
C LEU A 23 2.05 8.64 -16.88
N GLN A 24 3.04 7.81 -17.22
CA GLN A 24 4.11 8.20 -18.13
C GLN A 24 3.60 8.56 -19.53
N ALA A 25 2.71 7.74 -20.11
CA ALA A 25 2.13 8.00 -21.42
C ALA A 25 1.26 9.28 -21.45
N ALA A 26 0.65 9.62 -20.31
CA ALA A 26 -0.11 10.86 -20.14
C ALA A 26 0.76 12.09 -19.82
N GLY A 27 2.08 11.93 -19.66
CA GLY A 27 2.99 13.01 -19.26
C GLY A 27 2.79 13.49 -17.82
N VAL A 28 2.28 12.62 -16.95
CA VAL A 28 2.05 12.92 -15.53
C VAL A 28 3.26 12.47 -14.71
N GLU A 29 4.00 13.43 -14.16
CA GLU A 29 5.07 13.16 -13.19
C GLU A 29 4.47 12.83 -11.82
N ALA A 30 4.55 11.54 -11.44
CA ALA A 30 4.02 11.05 -10.18
C ALA A 30 4.90 9.98 -9.54
N GLU A 31 5.05 10.04 -8.22
CA GLU A 31 5.67 9.01 -7.40
C GLU A 31 4.59 8.03 -6.93
N LEU A 32 4.76 6.73 -7.22
CA LEU A 32 3.89 5.69 -6.67
C LEU A 32 4.52 5.12 -5.40
N VAL A 33 3.81 5.25 -4.28
CA VAL A 33 4.13 4.63 -3.00
C VAL A 33 3.03 3.65 -2.60
N GLY A 34 3.27 2.76 -1.63
CA GLY A 34 2.25 1.81 -1.24
C GLY A 34 2.69 0.71 -0.25
N PRO A 35 1.86 -0.32 -0.08
CA PRO A 35 2.18 -1.47 0.76
C PRO A 35 3.41 -2.24 0.22
N GLN A 36 4.03 -3.07 1.08
CA GLN A 36 5.10 -3.97 0.66
C GLN A 36 4.54 -5.02 -0.30
N GLU A 37 5.12 -5.11 -1.50
CA GLU A 37 4.67 -6.02 -2.56
C GLU A 37 5.27 -7.43 -2.43
N HIS A 38 6.33 -7.60 -1.63
CA HIS A 38 6.96 -8.91 -1.40
C HIS A 38 6.47 -9.53 -0.09
N HIS A 39 5.70 -10.62 -0.20
CA HIS A 39 5.06 -11.28 0.94
C HIS A 39 6.03 -11.63 2.07
N GLU A 40 7.11 -12.35 1.77
CA GLU A 40 8.12 -12.73 2.78
C GLU A 40 8.75 -11.51 3.46
N SER A 41 9.02 -10.45 2.67
CA SER A 41 9.57 -9.22 3.24
C SER A 41 8.55 -8.48 4.10
N SER A 42 7.25 -8.62 3.85
CA SER A 42 6.17 -8.05 4.65
C SER A 42 5.99 -8.81 5.97
N ASP A 43 6.03 -10.14 5.93
CA ASP A 43 5.85 -10.99 7.11
C ASP A 43 7.04 -10.89 8.07
N ASP A 44 8.25 -10.90 7.51
CA ASP A 44 9.49 -10.94 8.30
C ASP A 44 9.96 -9.56 8.77
N VAL A 45 9.31 -8.47 8.32
CA VAL A 45 9.81 -7.11 8.56
C VAL A 45 9.96 -6.80 10.05
N GLY A 46 9.07 -7.35 10.89
CA GLY A 46 9.11 -7.18 12.34
C GLY A 46 10.40 -7.76 12.92
N GLU A 47 10.74 -8.99 12.54
CA GLU A 47 11.95 -9.68 13.00
C GLU A 47 13.23 -9.10 12.40
N LYS A 48 13.18 -8.68 11.13
CA LYS A 48 14.31 -8.01 10.48
C LYS A 48 14.73 -6.71 11.18
N ILE A 49 13.80 -6.03 11.86
CA ILE A 49 14.06 -4.76 12.56
C ILE A 49 14.28 -4.95 14.06
N LEU A 50 13.45 -5.79 14.71
CA LEU A 50 13.39 -5.91 16.16
C LEU A 50 14.08 -7.18 16.70
N GLY A 51 14.56 -8.06 15.82
CA GLY A 51 15.09 -9.37 16.18
C GLY A 51 14.01 -10.45 16.30
N GLU A 52 14.44 -11.69 16.54
CA GLU A 52 13.57 -12.87 16.67
C GLU A 52 12.43 -12.64 17.68
N GLN A 53 11.20 -12.98 17.28
CA GLN A 53 10.04 -12.81 18.14
C GLN A 53 9.77 -14.06 18.98
N PRO A 54 9.16 -13.92 20.19
CA PRO A 54 9.00 -15.05 21.12
C PRO A 54 8.18 -16.25 20.60
N ASN A 55 7.31 -16.03 19.60
CA ASN A 55 6.50 -17.06 18.96
C ASN A 55 5.85 -16.51 17.67
N PRO A 56 5.21 -17.37 16.84
CA PRO A 56 4.58 -16.94 15.59
C PRO A 56 3.55 -15.81 15.75
N ARG A 57 2.78 -15.79 16.84
CA ARG A 57 1.82 -14.70 17.10
C ARG A 57 2.51 -13.35 17.26
N TYR A 58 3.68 -13.30 17.91
CA TYR A 58 4.44 -12.05 18.02
C TYR A 58 5.14 -11.68 16.71
N ARG A 59 5.62 -12.66 15.92
CA ARG A 59 6.12 -12.41 14.56
C ARG A 59 5.06 -11.70 13.71
N ASP A 60 3.86 -12.26 13.64
CA ASP A 60 2.73 -11.66 12.91
C ASP A 60 2.37 -10.27 13.44
N LEU A 61 2.31 -10.10 14.78
CA LEU A 61 1.97 -8.83 15.40
C LEU A 61 2.99 -7.73 15.07
N GLN A 62 4.29 -8.04 15.12
CA GLN A 62 5.32 -7.04 14.79
C GLN A 62 5.34 -6.74 13.29
N GLY A 63 5.21 -7.76 12.43
CA GLY A 63 5.07 -7.56 10.99
C GLY A 63 3.90 -6.63 10.66
N ALA A 64 2.72 -6.90 11.23
CA ALA A 64 1.54 -6.05 11.07
C ALA A 64 1.74 -4.61 11.58
N ARG A 65 2.41 -4.42 12.73
CA ARG A 65 2.71 -3.10 13.29
C ARG A 65 3.60 -2.26 12.39
N VAL A 66 4.67 -2.85 11.86
CA VAL A 66 5.58 -2.15 10.95
C VAL A 66 4.88 -1.80 9.63
N ASN A 67 4.08 -2.71 9.07
CA ASN A 67 3.30 -2.42 7.87
C ASN A 67 2.25 -1.33 8.11
N THR A 68 1.59 -1.34 9.28
CA THR A 68 0.65 -0.27 9.68
C THR A 68 1.37 1.08 9.77
N LEU A 69 2.57 1.12 10.33
CA LEU A 69 3.37 2.34 10.40
C LEU A 69 3.74 2.83 8.99
N ARG A 70 4.20 1.94 8.11
CA ARG A 70 4.48 2.24 6.69
C ARG A 70 3.27 2.88 6.03
N THR A 71 2.11 2.23 6.09
CA THR A 71 0.86 2.74 5.50
C THR A 71 0.53 4.13 6.01
N ARG A 72 0.53 4.34 7.33
CA ARG A 72 0.23 5.66 7.92
C ARG A 72 1.19 6.75 7.43
N VAL A 73 2.49 6.47 7.44
CA VAL A 73 3.51 7.45 7.02
C VAL A 73 3.38 7.76 5.53
N LEU A 74 3.19 6.76 4.68
CA LEU A 74 3.07 6.96 3.25
C LEU A 74 1.75 7.67 2.88
N MET A 75 0.65 7.34 3.54
CA MET A 75 -0.62 8.05 3.34
C MET A 75 -0.53 9.51 3.75
N GLN A 76 0.15 9.83 4.86
CA GLN A 76 0.37 11.24 5.26
C GLN A 76 1.24 12.04 4.27
N ARG A 77 2.01 11.34 3.43
CA ARG A 77 2.87 11.96 2.40
C ARG A 77 2.24 11.95 1.01
N ALA A 78 1.11 11.27 0.83
CA ALA A 78 0.45 11.15 -0.46
C ALA A 78 -0.52 12.32 -0.68
N ASP A 79 -0.57 12.79 -1.92
CA ASP A 79 -1.52 13.81 -2.37
C ASP A 79 -2.89 13.19 -2.70
N LEU A 80 -2.90 11.92 -3.12
CA LEU A 80 -4.12 11.14 -3.37
C LEU A 80 -3.89 9.64 -3.18
N VAL A 81 -5.00 8.92 -3.05
CA VAL A 81 -5.02 7.47 -2.94
C VAL A 81 -5.71 6.86 -4.16
N VAL A 82 -5.09 5.85 -4.78
CA VAL A 82 -5.74 4.97 -5.73
C VAL A 82 -5.99 3.64 -5.02
N ALA A 83 -7.25 3.24 -4.89
CA ALA A 83 -7.65 1.96 -4.35
C ALA A 83 -8.16 1.05 -5.47
N TYR A 84 -7.34 0.07 -5.83
CA TYR A 84 -7.59 -0.89 -6.91
C TYR A 84 -8.15 -2.21 -6.37
N PHE A 85 -9.37 -2.53 -6.78
CA PHE A 85 -10.03 -3.81 -6.56
C PHE A 85 -10.01 -4.62 -7.84
N GLY A 86 -9.08 -5.57 -7.93
CA GLY A 86 -8.96 -6.44 -9.10
C GLY A 86 -10.17 -7.37 -9.27
N PRO A 87 -10.32 -8.00 -10.45
CA PRO A 87 -11.45 -8.86 -10.75
C PRO A 87 -11.50 -10.11 -9.86
N LYS A 88 -10.33 -10.62 -9.46
CA LYS A 88 -10.19 -11.80 -8.59
C LYS A 88 -9.87 -11.44 -7.13
N TYR A 89 -8.93 -10.52 -6.92
CA TYR A 89 -8.43 -10.19 -5.59
C TYR A 89 -9.05 -8.89 -5.08
N ARG A 90 -10.01 -9.02 -4.16
CA ARG A 90 -10.65 -7.91 -3.44
C ARG A 90 -10.20 -7.92 -1.98
N GLN A 91 -8.99 -7.43 -1.75
CA GLN A 91 -8.35 -7.53 -0.44
C GLN A 91 -8.98 -6.57 0.57
N TRP A 92 -9.17 -7.06 1.79
CA TRP A 92 -9.68 -6.26 2.91
C TRP A 92 -8.71 -5.13 3.30
N ASN A 93 -7.40 -5.33 3.09
CA ASN A 93 -6.37 -4.28 3.28
C ASN A 93 -6.65 -3.07 2.38
N THR A 94 -6.93 -3.29 1.09
CA THR A 94 -7.29 -2.21 0.16
C THR A 94 -8.54 -1.46 0.61
N ALA A 95 -9.54 -2.18 1.12
CA ALA A 95 -10.75 -1.55 1.67
C ALA A 95 -10.45 -0.74 2.93
N SER A 96 -9.57 -1.23 3.81
CA SER A 96 -9.13 -0.49 5.00
C SER A 96 -8.37 0.78 4.62
N ASP A 97 -7.50 0.69 3.62
CA ASP A 97 -6.72 1.82 3.11
C ASP A 97 -7.64 2.88 2.49
N ALA A 98 -8.61 2.46 1.67
CA ALA A 98 -9.62 3.35 1.10
C ALA A 98 -10.47 4.03 2.19
N GLY A 99 -10.87 3.28 3.22
CA GLY A 99 -11.59 3.82 4.38
C GLY A 99 -10.76 4.86 5.15
N PHE A 100 -9.47 4.60 5.35
CA PHE A 100 -8.56 5.56 5.99
C PHE A 100 -8.41 6.84 5.17
N ALA A 101 -8.26 6.71 3.85
CA ALA A 101 -8.17 7.86 2.93
C ALA A 101 -9.41 8.76 3.04
N LEU A 102 -10.61 8.17 2.97
CA LEU A 102 -11.88 8.90 3.11
C LEU A 102 -11.99 9.58 4.48
N ALA A 103 -11.68 8.86 5.56
CA ALA A 103 -11.73 9.41 6.92
C ALA A 103 -10.74 10.57 7.13
N SER A 104 -9.63 10.57 6.39
CA SER A 104 -8.59 11.60 6.45
C SER A 104 -8.81 12.75 5.47
N GLY A 105 -9.93 12.75 4.71
CA GLY A 105 -10.22 13.78 3.71
C GLY A 105 -9.29 13.75 2.49
N MET A 106 -8.57 12.64 2.27
CA MET A 106 -7.68 12.50 1.12
C MET A 106 -8.49 12.24 -0.15
N PRO A 107 -8.12 12.84 -1.29
CA PRO A 107 -8.69 12.47 -2.58
C PRO A 107 -8.51 10.97 -2.83
N LEU A 108 -9.62 10.27 -3.09
CA LEU A 108 -9.64 8.83 -3.33
C LEU A 108 -10.19 8.52 -4.73
N ILE A 109 -9.42 7.78 -5.51
CA ILE A 109 -9.85 7.16 -6.77
C ILE A 109 -10.09 5.67 -6.50
N LEU A 110 -11.33 5.23 -6.67
CA LEU A 110 -11.70 3.82 -6.58
C LEU A 110 -11.74 3.19 -7.98
N VAL A 111 -10.99 2.11 -8.17
CA VAL A 111 -10.99 1.30 -9.40
C VAL A 111 -11.56 -0.08 -9.05
N ARG A 112 -12.59 -0.52 -9.79
CA ARG A 112 -13.38 -1.73 -9.51
C ARG A 112 -13.72 -2.50 -10.78
#